data_AF-A0A1C5MZ91-F1
#
_entry.id   AF-A0A1C5MZ91-F1
#
_cell.length_a   1.000
_cell.length_b   1.000
_cell.length_c   1.000
_cell.angle_alpha   90.00
_cell.angle_beta   90.00
_cell.angle_gamma   90.00
#
_symmetry.space_group_name_H-M   'P 1'
#
loop_
_entity.id
_entity.type
_entity.pdbx_description
1 polymer ?
#
loop_
_entity_poly.entity_id
_entity_poly.type
_entity_poly.pdbx_seq_one_letter_code
_entity_poly.pdbx_strand_id
1 'polypeptide(L)'
;MEKLAYILNLLLDKLKKILVRFKNSKFGLLFIVNIFKIPDFMTDNRVSIISKLKVVFSIAVTVLYFVSAIDFIPEVFLGAFGLADDALVLLWSLGIISEEIEKYKSMIKGTKDPNIIENVDFEIKDDE
;
A
#
# COMPACT_ATOMS: atom_id res chain seq x y z
N MET A 1 23.26 -18.03 23.82
CA MET A 1 23.57 -17.08 22.73
C MET A 1 23.02 -17.55 21.38
N GLU A 2 23.13 -18.82 21.01
CA GLU A 2 22.66 -19.34 19.71
C GLU A 2 21.15 -19.17 19.44
N LYS A 3 20.28 -19.38 20.45
CA LYS A 3 18.84 -19.15 20.31
C LYS A 3 18.48 -17.68 20.00
N LEU A 4 19.21 -16.73 20.59
CA LEU A 4 19.03 -15.30 20.31
C LEU A 4 19.44 -14.96 18.88
N ALA A 5 20.58 -15.50 18.41
CA ALA A 5 21.03 -15.32 17.03
C ALA A 5 20.04 -15.93 16.01
N TYR A 6 19.45 -17.08 16.32
CA TYR A 6 18.43 -17.69 15.48
C TYR A 6 17.15 -16.83 15.37
N ILE A 7 16.65 -16.33 16.50
CA ILE A 7 15.48 -15.43 16.52
C ILE A 7 15.77 -14.13 15.76
N LEU A 8 16.97 -13.57 15.92
CA LEU A 8 17.41 -12.38 15.22
C LEU A 8 17.45 -12.60 13.70
N ASN A 9 17.99 -13.73 13.25
CA ASN A 9 18.01 -14.08 11.83
C ASN A 9 16.60 -14.28 11.26
N LEU A 10 15.69 -14.91 12.02
CA LEU A 10 14.30 -15.08 11.61
C LEU A 10 13.59 -13.73 11.43
N LEU A 11 13.84 -12.79 12.34
CA LEU A 11 13.33 -11.42 12.25
C LEU A 11 13.93 -10.68 11.06
N LEU A 12 15.24 -10.75 10.85
CA LEU A 12 15.92 -10.15 9.72
C LEU A 12 15.39 -10.67 8.39
N ASP A 13 15.12 -11.97 8.28
CA ASP A 13 14.58 -12.58 7.06
C ASP A 13 13.15 -12.12 6.76
N LYS A 14 12.30 -12.00 7.79
CA LYS A 14 10.96 -11.42 7.64
C LYS A 14 11.04 -9.95 7.22
N LEU A 15 11.89 -9.17 7.88
CA LEU A 15 12.11 -7.76 7.59
C LEU A 15 12.64 -7.56 6.17
N LYS A 16 13.59 -8.40 5.73
CA LYS A 16 14.10 -8.44 4.35
C LYS A 16 13.00 -8.74 3.35
N LYS A 17 12.14 -9.74 3.59
CA LYS A 17 10.99 -10.04 2.72
C LYS A 17 10.04 -8.84 2.61
N ILE A 18 9.79 -8.16 3.71
CA ILE A 18 8.96 -6.94 3.74
C ILE A 18 9.62 -5.84 2.91
N LEU A 19 10.92 -5.55 3.12
CA LEU A 19 11.68 -4.57 2.34
C LEU A 19 11.74 -4.90 0.84
N VAL A 20 11.87 -6.17 0.47
CA VAL A 20 11.87 -6.60 -0.94
C VAL A 20 10.51 -6.39 -1.58
N ARG A 21 9.41 -6.70 -0.88
CA ARG A 21 8.05 -6.38 -1.35
C ARG A 21 7.86 -4.88 -1.56
N PHE A 22 8.36 -4.08 -0.62
CA PHE A 22 8.34 -2.63 -0.70
C PHE A 22 9.13 -2.09 -1.90
N LYS A 23 10.36 -2.57 -2.11
CA LYS A 23 11.17 -2.21 -3.28
C LYS A 23 10.45 -2.52 -4.59
N ASN A 24 9.85 -3.71 -4.71
CA ASN A 24 9.14 -4.12 -5.92
C ASN A 24 7.83 -3.36 -6.15
N SER A 25 7.22 -2.82 -5.10
CA SER A 25 6.00 -2.00 -5.16
C SER A 25 6.23 -0.54 -5.60
N LYS A 26 7.45 -0.16 -6.05
CA LYS A 26 7.86 1.23 -6.34
C LYS A 26 7.74 2.13 -5.10
N PHE A 27 8.56 1.85 -4.09
CA PHE A 27 8.55 2.60 -2.84
C PHE A 27 8.84 4.11 -3.03
N GLY A 28 8.05 5.01 -2.44
CA GLY A 28 8.27 6.46 -2.48
C GLY A 28 6.99 7.32 -2.46
N LEU A 29 7.00 8.51 -3.08
CA LEU A 29 5.84 9.41 -3.24
C LEU A 29 4.59 8.71 -3.80
N LEU A 30 4.78 7.60 -4.51
CA LEU A 30 3.71 6.77 -5.07
C LEU A 30 2.73 6.23 -4.02
N PHE A 31 3.17 5.96 -2.77
CA PHE A 31 2.26 5.59 -1.69
C PHE A 31 1.30 6.70 -1.33
N ILE A 32 1.83 7.92 -1.24
CA ILE A 32 1.05 9.12 -0.90
C ILE A 32 0.03 9.38 -2.01
N VAL A 33 0.43 9.22 -3.28
CA VAL A 33 -0.48 9.32 -4.42
C VAL A 33 -1.58 8.23 -4.37
N ASN A 34 -1.25 7.02 -3.92
CA ASN A 34 -2.21 5.92 -3.80
C ASN A 34 -3.31 6.18 -2.77
N ILE A 35 -3.03 6.95 -1.71
CA ILE A 35 -4.05 7.36 -0.72
C ILE A 35 -5.17 8.15 -1.41
N PHE A 36 -4.83 9.07 -2.32
CA PHE A 36 -5.83 9.86 -3.05
C PHE A 36 -6.72 9.02 -3.98
N LYS A 37 -6.36 7.76 -4.25
CA LYS A 37 -7.15 6.82 -5.06
C LYS A 37 -8.06 5.91 -4.25
N ILE A 38 -8.01 5.98 -2.92
CA ILE A 38 -8.90 5.23 -2.04
C ILE A 38 -10.38 5.53 -2.31
N PRO A 39 -10.85 6.78 -2.53
CA PRO A 39 -12.26 7.04 -2.81
C PRO A 39 -12.77 6.32 -4.06
N ASP A 40 -12.00 6.39 -5.15
CA ASP A 40 -12.29 5.67 -6.41
C ASP A 40 -12.37 4.16 -6.15
N PHE A 41 -11.37 3.61 -5.46
CA PHE A 41 -11.30 2.19 -5.09
C PHE A 41 -12.45 1.71 -4.21
N MET A 42 -12.88 2.53 -3.25
CA MET A 42 -13.98 2.19 -2.34
C MET A 42 -15.34 2.25 -3.03
N THR A 43 -15.51 3.17 -3.97
CA THR A 43 -16.77 3.37 -4.73
C THR A 43 -16.94 2.35 -5.85
N ASP A 44 -15.84 1.81 -6.40
CA ASP A 44 -15.92 0.83 -7.49
C ASP A 44 -16.49 -0.52 -7.01
N ASN A 45 -17.61 -0.94 -7.60
CA ASN A 45 -18.28 -2.21 -7.28
C ASN A 45 -17.56 -3.45 -7.83
N ARG A 46 -16.60 -3.28 -8.76
CA ARG A 46 -15.77 -4.37 -9.31
C ARG A 46 -14.72 -4.84 -8.31
N VAL A 47 -14.37 -4.01 -7.34
CA VAL A 47 -13.40 -4.34 -6.29
C VAL A 47 -14.04 -5.25 -5.25
N SER A 48 -13.36 -6.36 -4.94
CA SER A 48 -13.85 -7.32 -3.95
C SER A 48 -14.03 -6.70 -2.56
N ILE A 49 -15.06 -7.15 -1.82
CA ILE A 49 -15.27 -6.76 -0.42
C ILE A 49 -14.01 -7.02 0.43
N ILE A 50 -13.29 -8.12 0.16
CA ILE A 50 -12.10 -8.51 0.91
C ILE A 50 -10.98 -7.48 0.71
N SER A 51 -10.77 -7.01 -0.52
CA SER A 51 -9.80 -5.95 -0.82
C SER A 51 -10.16 -4.64 -0.12
N LYS A 52 -11.43 -4.25 -0.12
CA LYS A 52 -11.91 -3.06 0.60
C LYS A 52 -11.70 -3.20 2.10
N LEU A 53 -12.04 -4.36 2.66
CA LEU A 53 -11.89 -4.64 4.08
C LEU A 53 -10.43 -4.57 4.52
N LYS A 54 -9.47 -5.05 3.71
CA LYS A 54 -8.03 -4.93 4.02
C LYS A 54 -7.58 -3.47 4.16
N VAL A 55 -8.01 -2.61 3.25
CA VAL A 55 -7.68 -1.18 3.26
C VAL A 55 -8.31 -0.49 4.47
N VAL A 56 -9.61 -0.74 4.71
CA VAL A 56 -10.31 -0.17 5.89
C VAL A 56 -9.68 -0.66 7.19
N PHE A 57 -9.38 -1.95 7.27
CA PHE A 57 -8.75 -2.55 8.45
C PHE A 57 -7.35 -1.98 8.69
N SER A 58 -6.51 -1.82 7.65
CA SER A 58 -5.18 -1.26 7.82
C SER A 58 -5.23 0.19 8.32
N ILE A 59 -6.15 1.00 7.78
CA ILE A 59 -6.37 2.37 8.25
C ILE A 59 -6.88 2.38 9.70
N ALA A 60 -7.87 1.54 10.02
CA ALA A 60 -8.42 1.45 11.37
C ALA A 60 -7.38 1.03 12.40
N VAL A 61 -6.53 0.05 12.08
CA VAL A 61 -5.42 -0.38 12.94
C VAL A 61 -4.43 0.76 13.15
N THR A 62 -4.03 1.46 12.08
CA THR A 62 -3.15 2.62 12.20
C THR A 62 -3.75 3.70 13.08
N VAL A 63 -4.98 4.14 12.81
CA VAL A 63 -5.66 5.17 13.61
C VAL A 63 -5.80 4.72 15.06
N LEU A 64 -6.18 3.47 15.30
CA LEU A 64 -6.26 2.92 16.65
C LEU A 64 -4.90 2.96 17.35
N TYR A 65 -3.81 2.65 16.65
CA TYR A 65 -2.45 2.75 17.18
C TYR A 65 -2.12 4.19 17.61
N PHE A 66 -2.34 5.17 16.74
CA PHE A 66 -2.12 6.60 17.04
C PHE A 66 -3.01 7.15 18.16
N VAL A 67 -4.27 6.71 18.24
CA VAL A 67 -5.25 7.26 19.20
C VAL A 67 -5.20 6.55 20.55
N SER A 68 -4.85 5.27 20.59
CA SER A 68 -4.98 4.43 21.79
C SER A 68 -3.96 4.69 22.90
N ALA A 69 -3.03 5.63 22.73
CA ALA A 69 -2.02 5.97 23.75
C ALA A 69 -1.18 4.75 24.22
N ILE A 70 -1.20 3.63 23.47
CA ILE A 70 -0.28 2.49 23.67
C ILE A 70 1.18 2.97 23.57
N ASP A 71 1.38 4.05 22.81
CA ASP A 71 2.58 4.87 22.60
C ASP A 71 3.30 5.31 23.89
N PHE A 72 2.61 5.39 25.04
CA PHE A 72 3.26 5.76 26.30
C PHE A 72 4.16 4.68 26.90
N ILE A 73 3.94 3.40 26.58
CA ILE A 73 4.72 2.32 27.20
C ILE A 73 6.16 2.29 26.64
N PRO A 74 6.40 2.42 25.33
CA PRO A 74 7.74 2.52 24.76
C PRO A 74 8.41 3.87 25.02
N GLU A 75 7.70 5.00 24.90
CA GLU A 75 8.28 6.35 25.09
C GLU A 75 8.93 6.53 26.47
N VAL A 76 8.25 6.03 27.52
CA VAL A 76 8.74 6.11 28.91
C VAL A 76 10.00 5.26 29.14
N PHE A 77 10.19 4.18 28.37
CA PHE A 77 11.35 3.28 28.51
C PHE A 77 12.48 3.51 27.50
N LEU A 78 12.19 4.07 26.31
CA LEU A 78 13.12 4.12 25.17
C LEU A 78 13.34 5.53 24.57
N GLY A 79 12.64 6.56 25.05
CA GLY A 79 12.80 7.94 24.55
C GLY A 79 12.41 8.08 23.07
N ALA A 80 13.20 8.79 22.26
CA ALA A 80 12.92 9.08 20.84
C ALA A 80 12.77 7.84 19.91
N PHE A 81 13.06 6.63 20.41
CA PHE A 81 12.75 5.37 19.74
C PHE A 81 11.27 4.97 19.81
N GLY A 82 10.45 5.66 20.63
CA GLY A 82 8.99 5.49 20.67
C GLY A 82 8.38 5.70 19.28
N LEU A 83 8.70 6.81 18.62
CA LEU A 83 8.24 7.14 17.26
C LEU A 83 8.56 6.10 16.16
N ALA A 84 9.51 5.19 16.42
CA ALA A 84 9.90 4.19 15.44
C ALA A 84 8.83 3.12 15.24
N ASP A 85 8.08 2.75 16.28
CA ASP A 85 7.03 1.74 16.16
C ASP A 85 5.80 2.26 15.39
N ASP A 86 5.41 3.51 15.63
CA ASP A 86 4.37 4.24 14.89
C ASP A 86 4.73 4.37 13.41
N ALA A 87 5.98 4.72 13.10
CA ALA A 87 6.46 4.78 11.73
C ALA A 87 6.37 3.42 11.03
N LEU A 88 6.63 2.32 11.75
CA LEU A 88 6.49 0.96 11.21
C LEU A 88 5.02 0.60 10.94
N VAL A 89 4.10 0.96 11.84
CA VAL A 89 2.66 0.71 11.65
C VAL A 89 2.09 1.55 10.51
N LEU A 90 2.49 2.83 10.40
CA LEU A 90 2.17 3.68 9.25
C LEU A 90 2.65 3.04 7.96
N LEU A 91 3.92 2.63 7.93
CA LEU A 91 4.52 2.09 6.72
C LEU A 91 3.89 0.77 6.30
N TRP A 92 3.56 -0.10 7.26
CA TRP A 92 2.81 -1.32 7.03
C TRP A 92 1.44 -1.04 6.40
N SER A 93 0.70 -0.06 6.94
CA SER A 93 -0.61 0.33 6.42
C SER A 93 -0.55 0.92 5.02
N LEU A 94 0.41 1.82 4.77
CA LEU A 94 0.69 2.35 3.43
C LEU A 94 1.04 1.24 2.44
N GLY A 95 1.78 0.23 2.88
CA GLY A 95 2.09 -0.96 2.10
C GLY A 95 0.84 -1.72 1.66
N ILE A 96 -0.09 -1.99 2.58
CA ILE A 96 -1.36 -2.66 2.26
C ILE A 96 -2.20 -1.82 1.29
N ILE A 97 -2.35 -0.53 1.56
CA ILE A 97 -3.11 0.40 0.71
C ILE A 97 -2.54 0.38 -0.71
N SER A 98 -1.23 0.56 -0.85
CA SER A 98 -0.59 0.59 -2.17
C SER A 98 -0.70 -0.74 -2.89
N GLU A 99 -0.57 -1.87 -2.20
CA GLU A 99 -0.74 -3.19 -2.83
C GLU A 99 -2.15 -3.37 -3.42
N GLU A 100 -3.19 -3.03 -2.66
CA GLU A 100 -4.58 -3.17 -3.14
C GLU A 100 -4.94 -2.13 -4.20
N ILE A 101 -4.43 -0.89 -4.10
CA ILE A 101 -4.61 0.15 -5.11
C ILE A 101 -3.88 -0.21 -6.42
N GLU A 102 -2.69 -0.80 -6.36
CA GLU A 102 -1.97 -1.21 -7.57
C GLU A 102 -2.65 -2.40 -8.27
N LYS A 103 -3.21 -3.35 -7.50
CA LYS A 103 -4.08 -4.40 -8.04
C LYS A 103 -5.30 -3.79 -8.72
N TYR A 104 -5.95 -2.82 -8.09
CA TYR A 104 -7.08 -2.09 -8.65
C TYR A 104 -6.71 -1.37 -9.96
N LYS A 105 -5.60 -0.63 -9.99
CA LYS A 105 -5.07 0.03 -11.19
C LYS A 105 -4.80 -0.96 -12.32
N SER A 106 -4.24 -2.12 -12.00
CA SER A 106 -3.97 -3.18 -12.97
C SER A 106 -5.26 -3.75 -13.55
N MET A 107 -6.29 -3.93 -12.70
CA MET A 107 -7.61 -4.39 -13.11
C MET A 107 -8.29 -3.39 -14.05
N ILE A 108 -8.33 -2.10 -13.71
CA ILE A 108 -8.95 -1.06 -14.55
C ILE A 108 -8.18 -0.79 -15.85
N LYS A 109 -6.85 -0.97 -15.85
CA LYS A 109 -6.02 -0.79 -17.05
C LYS A 109 -6.17 -1.95 -18.03
N GLY A 110 -6.47 -3.15 -17.53
CA GLY A 110 -6.78 -4.33 -18.34
C GLY A 110 -8.16 -4.27 -18.99
N THR A 111 -9.10 -3.53 -18.40
CA THR A 111 -10.40 -3.23 -19.01
C THR A 111 -10.27 -2.03 -19.96
N LYS A 112 -9.67 -2.22 -21.14
CA LYS A 112 -9.85 -1.25 -22.23
C LYS A 112 -11.33 -1.21 -22.58
N ASP A 113 -11.90 -0.02 -22.67
CA ASP A 113 -13.31 0.17 -22.99
C ASP A 113 -13.61 -0.51 -24.34
N PRO A 114 -14.57 -1.45 -24.41
CA PRO A 114 -14.86 -2.17 -25.65
C PRO A 114 -15.30 -1.24 -26.79
N ASN A 115 -15.68 0.00 -26.48
CA ASN A 115 -16.14 0.99 -27.46
C ASN A 115 -15.03 1.93 -27.96
N ILE A 116 -13.79 1.82 -27.45
CA ILE A 116 -12.68 2.68 -27.90
C ILE A 116 -11.80 1.89 -28.87
N ILE A 117 -11.84 2.26 -30.15
CA ILE A 117 -10.93 1.76 -31.17
C ILE A 117 -9.69 2.65 -31.14
N GLU A 118 -8.61 2.18 -30.51
CA GLU A 118 -7.35 2.96 -30.35
C GLU A 118 -6.44 2.91 -31.59
N ASN A 119 -6.70 2.01 -32.54
CA ASN A 119 -5.87 1.80 -33.75
C ASN A 119 -6.63 2.20 -35.01
N VAL A 120 -7.07 3.45 -35.10
CA VAL A 120 -7.66 3.98 -36.33
C VAL A 120 -6.61 4.81 -37.06
N ASP A 121 -6.05 4.25 -38.12
CA ASP A 121 -5.31 5.04 -39.11
C ASP A 121 -6.32 5.76 -40.00
N PHE A 122 -6.23 7.10 -40.05
CA PHE A 122 -7.05 7.91 -40.95
C PHE A 122 -6.15 8.63 -41.96
N GLU A 123 -6.49 8.48 -43.23
CA GLU A 123 -5.85 9.17 -44.34
C GLU A 123 -6.68 10.42 -44.66
N ILE A 124 -6.13 11.60 -44.41
CA ILE A 124 -6.77 12.87 -44.78
C ILE A 124 -6.48 13.06 -46.28
N LYS A 125 -7.53 13.03 -47.10
CA LYS A 125 -7.42 13.48 -48.49
C LYS A 125 -7.60 14.98 -48.52
N ASP A 126 -6.58 15.69 -48.99
CA ASP A 126 -6.73 17.09 -49.37
C ASP A 126 -7.54 17.13 -50.69
N ASP A 127 -8.67 17.82 -50.67
CA ASP A 127 -9.45 18.09 -51.88
C ASP A 127 -8.70 19.14 -52.73
N GLU A 128 -8.33 18.75 -53.94
CA GLU A 128 -7.64 19.56 -54.97
C GLU A 128 -8.46 20.79 -55.43
#